data_AF-A0A925ZZW5-F1
#
_entry.id   AF-A0A925ZZW5-F1
#
_cell.length_a   1.000
_cell.length_b   1.000
_cell.length_c   1.000
_cell.angle_alpha   90.00
_cell.angle_beta   90.00
_cell.angle_gamma   90.00
#
_symmetry.space_group_name_H-M   'P 1'
#
loop_
_entity.id
_entity.type
_entity.pdbx_description
1 polymer ?
#
loop_
_entity_poly.entity_id
_entity_poly.type
_entity_poly.pdbx_seq_one_letter_code
_entity_poly.pdbx_strand_id
1 'polypeptide(L)'
;MTDLRRTPDGGVEQLISDSTTLERGFVASLRWLVAEGDARGVRRIAVELRALQETLATLDETRAARDEQARRSSELERDVAAAIALLGPGTAINGNGSLVARLARLRDRLKEDNESRRQLIVERDAWRSMTTLMTQTRAHVHELLEEAERSRESLSAQVRALRDQVLESQISREHAEQEKRVVDDTLLALRQRLVGWSSTVERALTQLNKAASEIATEHAHVESGAETPAADVLANSHTSTTKDAGRKRVRRTYLQLTSRDQFRPGRRARRQALWLLMPAPSVEEWRHLYATVGAEWKWYDRNAWSDRKLAERLADKNVHVFRADAALNGLSDDIESGVGFVELEMHADGSVEIVYFGLTRSAQGYGLGAWLLERAVEECWGLGATRVWLHTCTLDSPQALPNYLARGFEVEREEEYDAPA
;
A
#
# COMPACT_ATOMS: atom_id res chain seq x y z
N MET A 1 68.32 19.54 -14.33
CA MET A 1 68.04 19.17 -12.93
C MET A 1 66.55 19.19 -12.71
N THR A 2 66.05 17.97 -12.51
CA THR A 2 64.69 17.48 -12.28
C THR A 2 63.78 18.39 -11.44
N ASP A 3 62.67 18.78 -12.07
CA ASP A 3 61.29 18.68 -11.57
C ASP A 3 61.07 18.53 -10.05
N LEU A 4 60.60 19.62 -9.41
CA LEU A 4 60.06 19.64 -8.04
C LEU A 4 58.91 20.66 -7.94
N ARG A 5 57.84 20.46 -8.74
CA ARG A 5 56.53 21.11 -8.51
C ARG A 5 55.37 20.14 -8.74
N ARG A 6 55.15 19.25 -7.76
CA ARG A 6 53.83 18.67 -7.49
C ARG A 6 53.45 19.00 -6.06
N THR A 7 52.52 19.93 -5.89
CA THR A 7 51.80 20.12 -4.63
C THR A 7 50.76 19.00 -4.46
N PRO A 8 50.46 18.56 -3.23
CA PRO A 8 49.45 17.53 -2.96
C PRO A 8 48.02 18.11 -2.82
N ASP A 9 47.79 19.39 -3.12
CA ASP A 9 46.53 20.10 -2.83
C ASP A 9 45.30 19.46 -3.49
N GLY A 10 45.45 18.89 -4.69
CA GLY A 10 44.34 18.31 -5.45
C GLY A 10 43.60 17.19 -4.72
N GLY A 11 44.27 16.42 -3.85
CA GLY A 11 43.61 15.37 -3.06
C GLY A 11 42.73 15.91 -1.93
N VAL A 12 43.07 17.08 -1.38
CA VAL A 12 42.27 17.72 -0.31
C VAL A 12 41.06 18.42 -0.91
N GLU A 13 41.21 19.11 -2.05
CA GLU A 13 40.08 19.68 -2.79
C GLU A 13 39.09 18.60 -3.26
N GLN A 14 39.58 17.44 -3.72
CA GLN A 14 38.71 16.30 -4.07
C GLN A 14 37.93 15.79 -2.85
N LEU A 15 38.58 15.55 -1.72
CA LEU A 15 37.90 15.10 -0.49
C LEU A 15 36.84 16.10 0.01
N ILE A 16 37.08 17.41 -0.12
CA ILE A 16 36.11 18.46 0.23
C ILE A 16 34.94 18.49 -0.77
N SER A 17 35.22 18.34 -2.07
CA SER A 17 34.20 18.20 -3.11
C SER A 17 33.30 16.98 -2.89
N ASP A 18 33.88 15.85 -2.50
CA ASP A 18 33.15 14.61 -2.25
C ASP A 18 32.34 14.72 -0.95
N SER A 19 32.88 15.33 0.11
CA SER A 19 32.15 15.62 1.37
C SER A 19 30.91 16.49 1.12
N THR A 20 31.08 17.63 0.44
CA THR A 20 29.95 18.53 0.13
C THR A 20 28.93 17.91 -0.83
N THR A 21 29.29 16.83 -1.53
CA THR A 21 28.37 16.04 -2.36
C THR A 21 27.60 15.03 -1.49
N LEU A 22 28.26 14.34 -0.56
CA LEU A 22 27.60 13.49 0.43
C LEU A 22 26.65 14.28 1.35
N GLU A 23 27.05 15.45 1.84
CA GLU A 23 26.22 16.33 2.69
C GLU A 23 24.91 16.70 1.99
N ARG A 24 24.97 17.04 0.69
CA ARG A 24 23.78 17.36 -0.12
C ARG A 24 22.89 16.14 -0.37
N GLY A 25 23.48 14.97 -0.61
CA GLY A 25 22.75 13.70 -0.69
C GLY A 25 22.04 13.35 0.62
N PHE A 26 22.75 13.50 1.75
CA PHE A 26 22.27 13.20 3.09
C PHE A 26 21.13 14.13 3.53
N VAL A 27 21.24 15.44 3.28
CA VAL A 27 20.16 16.41 3.58
C VAL A 27 18.91 16.14 2.72
N ALA A 28 19.08 15.70 1.46
CA ALA A 28 17.96 15.25 0.64
C ALA A 28 17.32 13.98 1.20
N SER A 29 18.13 12.98 1.60
CA SER A 29 17.67 11.74 2.23
C SER A 29 16.93 11.99 3.55
N LEU A 30 17.39 12.91 4.41
CA LEU A 30 16.68 13.30 5.64
C LEU A 30 15.35 14.00 5.35
N ARG A 31 15.31 14.94 4.40
CA ARG A 31 14.07 15.60 3.99
C ARG A 31 13.03 14.60 3.49
N TRP A 32 13.47 13.61 2.73
CA TRP A 32 12.63 12.52 2.23
C TRP A 32 12.13 11.60 3.35
N LEU A 33 12.99 11.23 4.31
CA LEU A 33 12.57 10.43 5.47
C LEU A 33 11.50 11.14 6.32
N VAL A 34 11.66 12.45 6.55
CA VAL A 34 10.72 13.28 7.33
C VAL A 34 9.38 13.48 6.60
N ALA A 35 9.36 13.40 5.27
CA ALA A 35 8.15 13.55 4.46
C ALA A 35 7.36 12.23 4.30
N GLU A 36 8.04 11.11 4.00
CA GLU A 36 7.39 9.86 3.56
C GLU A 36 7.50 8.68 4.55
N GLY A 37 8.38 8.71 5.55
CA GLY A 37 8.42 7.70 6.62
C GLY A 37 8.82 6.26 6.22
N ASP A 38 9.37 6.03 5.03
CA ASP A 38 9.67 4.68 4.50
C ASP A 38 11.00 4.09 5.03
N ALA A 39 10.96 2.80 5.40
CA ALA A 39 12.10 1.95 5.75
C ALA A 39 13.17 1.81 4.65
N ARG A 40 12.90 2.20 3.39
CA ARG A 40 13.94 2.37 2.35
C ARG A 40 14.83 3.59 2.62
N GLY A 41 14.26 4.68 3.16
CA GLY A 41 14.98 5.90 3.52
C GLY A 41 15.94 5.68 4.67
N VAL A 42 15.48 4.98 5.71
CA VAL A 42 16.31 4.58 6.86
C VAL A 42 17.54 3.79 6.41
N ARG A 43 17.36 2.84 5.48
CA ARG A 43 18.46 2.04 4.92
C ARG A 43 19.44 2.86 4.09
N ARG A 44 18.96 3.80 3.26
CA ARG A 44 19.82 4.72 2.49
C ARG A 44 20.65 5.63 3.41
N ILE A 45 20.02 6.23 4.41
CA ILE A 45 20.65 7.06 5.45
C ILE A 45 21.71 6.24 6.22
N ALA A 46 21.44 4.97 6.52
CA ALA A 46 22.40 4.11 7.22
C ALA A 46 23.67 3.80 6.39
N VAL A 47 23.55 3.72 5.06
CA VAL A 47 24.69 3.53 4.15
C VAL A 47 25.50 4.83 4.00
N GLU A 48 24.83 5.97 3.77
CA GLU A 48 25.50 7.28 3.66
C GLU A 48 26.24 7.64 4.97
N LEU A 49 25.67 7.31 6.15
CA LEU A 49 26.36 7.47 7.44
C LEU A 49 27.60 6.57 7.61
N ARG A 50 27.60 5.34 7.07
CA ARG A 50 28.78 4.47 7.14
C ARG A 50 29.93 5.01 6.27
N ALA A 51 29.62 5.48 5.07
CA ALA A 51 30.59 6.13 4.19
C ALA A 51 31.19 7.40 4.83
N LEU A 52 30.38 8.19 5.55
CA LEU A 52 30.86 9.33 6.34
C LEU A 52 31.77 8.90 7.51
N GLN A 53 31.48 7.78 8.16
CA GLN A 53 32.34 7.26 9.24
C GLN A 53 33.70 6.76 8.74
N GLU A 54 33.74 6.07 7.59
CA GLU A 54 34.98 5.56 6.99
C GLU A 54 35.87 6.71 6.44
N THR A 55 35.26 7.75 5.88
CA THR A 55 35.98 8.98 5.47
C THR A 55 36.47 9.80 6.66
N LEU A 56 35.73 9.84 7.78
CA LEU A 56 36.22 10.43 9.03
C LEU A 56 37.38 9.64 9.65
N ALA A 57 37.32 8.30 9.65
CA ALA A 57 38.39 7.46 10.20
C ALA A 57 39.73 7.63 9.43
N THR A 58 39.66 7.72 8.10
CA THR A 58 40.85 7.99 7.27
C THR A 58 41.39 9.41 7.46
N LEU A 59 40.51 10.40 7.71
CA LEU A 59 40.94 11.74 8.12
C LEU A 59 41.64 11.75 9.49
N ASP A 60 41.29 10.86 10.42
CA ASP A 60 41.94 10.73 11.73
C ASP A 60 43.36 10.16 11.67
N GLU A 61 43.63 9.22 10.78
CA GLU A 61 45.00 8.73 10.53
C GLU A 61 45.88 9.85 9.94
N THR A 62 45.34 10.64 8.99
CA THR A 62 46.06 11.81 8.46
C THR A 62 46.19 12.95 9.47
N ARG A 63 45.36 13.01 10.52
CA ARG A 63 45.52 13.94 11.65
C ARG A 63 46.75 13.60 12.48
N ALA A 64 46.95 12.33 12.86
CA ALA A 64 48.10 11.93 13.67
C ALA A 64 49.44 12.28 13.00
N ALA A 65 49.52 12.11 11.67
CA ALA A 65 50.68 12.53 10.88
C ALA A 65 50.88 14.06 10.83
N ARG A 66 49.80 14.84 10.70
CA ARG A 66 49.85 16.32 10.67
C ARG A 66 50.16 16.92 12.04
N ASP A 67 49.63 16.37 13.13
CA ASP A 67 49.84 16.86 14.50
C ASP A 67 51.33 16.70 14.91
N GLU A 68 51.98 15.58 14.57
CA GLU A 68 53.42 15.39 14.75
C GLU A 68 54.26 16.34 13.86
N GLN A 69 53.81 16.63 12.63
CA GLN A 69 54.47 17.60 11.76
C GLN A 69 54.33 19.04 12.29
N ALA A 70 53.20 19.41 12.89
CA ALA A 70 53.00 20.70 13.57
C ALA A 70 53.87 20.83 14.83
N ARG A 71 54.04 19.72 15.59
CA ARG A 71 54.95 19.65 16.73
C ARG A 71 56.40 19.94 16.32
N ARG A 72 56.88 19.31 15.25
CA ARG A 72 58.20 19.56 14.63
C ARG A 72 58.35 20.99 14.09
N SER A 73 57.29 21.54 13.51
CA SER A 73 57.27 22.95 13.05
C SER A 73 57.41 23.93 14.22
N SER A 74 56.79 23.63 15.36
CA SER A 74 56.87 24.43 16.59
C SER A 74 58.20 24.25 17.35
N GLU A 75 58.90 23.13 17.13
CA GLU A 75 60.31 22.96 17.50
C GLU A 75 61.20 23.85 16.61
N LEU A 76 61.02 23.78 15.29
CA LEU A 76 61.76 24.62 14.33
C LEU A 76 61.58 26.13 14.59
N GLU A 77 60.37 26.60 14.92
CA GLU A 77 60.14 28.01 15.27
C GLU A 77 60.93 28.44 16.51
N ARG A 78 61.04 27.56 17.53
CA ARG A 78 61.82 27.82 18.74
C ARG A 78 63.32 27.83 18.45
N ASP A 79 63.80 26.89 17.64
CA ASP A 79 65.21 26.82 17.23
C ASP A 79 65.62 28.02 16.38
N VAL A 80 64.75 28.46 15.45
CA VAL A 80 64.95 29.69 14.66
C VAL A 80 64.94 30.93 15.56
N ALA A 81 64.04 31.01 16.54
CA ALA A 81 64.02 32.12 17.49
C ALA A 81 65.28 32.15 18.37
N ALA A 82 65.75 31.00 18.86
CA ALA A 82 66.99 30.87 19.61
C ALA A 82 68.21 31.26 18.77
N ALA A 83 68.28 30.83 17.50
CA ALA A 83 69.34 31.22 16.57
C ALA A 83 69.35 32.74 16.31
N ILE A 84 68.18 33.37 16.13
CA ILE A 84 68.07 34.84 15.99
C ILE A 84 68.56 35.55 17.27
N ALA A 85 68.21 35.04 18.46
CA ALA A 85 68.63 35.61 19.74
C ALA A 85 70.15 35.49 19.96
N LEU A 86 70.76 34.37 19.58
CA LEU A 86 72.21 34.15 19.60
C LEU A 86 72.98 35.05 18.63
N LEU A 87 72.39 35.36 17.47
CA LEU A 87 73.01 36.20 16.46
C LEU A 87 72.94 37.70 16.80
N GLY A 88 71.91 38.14 17.53
CA GLY A 88 71.75 39.54 17.96
C GLY A 88 71.53 40.55 16.81
N PRO A 89 71.15 41.81 17.11
CA PRO A 89 70.74 42.80 16.11
C PRO A 89 71.90 43.43 15.31
N GLY A 90 73.08 42.81 15.27
CA GLY A 90 74.30 43.41 14.68
C GLY A 90 75.30 42.43 14.06
N THR A 91 75.01 41.13 13.93
CA THR A 91 75.92 40.19 13.26
C THR A 91 75.99 40.43 11.75
N ALA A 92 76.97 41.23 11.34
CA ALA A 92 77.40 41.33 9.95
C ALA A 92 78.16 40.05 9.54
N ILE A 93 77.41 39.00 9.18
CA ILE A 93 77.97 37.89 8.41
C ILE A 93 78.32 38.46 7.03
N ASN A 94 79.60 38.39 6.64
CA ASN A 94 80.09 38.91 5.36
C ASN A 94 79.28 38.31 4.20
N GLY A 95 78.52 39.15 3.50
CA GLY A 95 77.58 38.73 2.45
C GLY A 95 76.11 38.79 2.89
N ASN A 96 75.58 40.02 2.92
CA ASN A 96 74.18 40.41 3.12
C ASN A 96 73.62 40.32 4.56
N GLY A 97 72.88 41.37 4.96
CA GLY A 97 71.84 41.31 6.01
C GLY A 97 70.63 40.42 5.64
N SER A 98 70.84 39.39 4.82
CA SER A 98 69.80 38.53 4.26
C SER A 98 69.42 37.34 5.15
N LEU A 99 70.27 36.92 6.10
CA LEU A 99 69.99 35.74 6.92
C LEU A 99 68.88 36.05 7.95
N VAL A 100 69.09 37.05 8.82
CA VAL A 100 68.11 37.45 9.84
C VAL A 100 66.77 37.85 9.20
N ALA A 101 66.80 38.60 8.09
CA ALA A 101 65.58 38.99 7.36
C ALA A 101 64.87 37.79 6.67
N ARG A 102 65.60 36.75 6.26
CA ARG A 102 65.02 35.52 5.70
C ARG A 102 64.45 34.62 6.80
N LEU A 103 65.12 34.50 7.94
CA LEU A 103 64.62 33.79 9.12
C LEU A 103 63.36 34.45 9.71
N ALA A 104 63.32 35.78 9.78
CA ALA A 104 62.12 36.52 10.18
C ALA A 104 60.93 36.23 9.25
N ARG A 105 61.11 36.33 7.92
CA ARG A 105 60.06 35.98 6.94
C ARG A 105 59.63 34.52 7.00
N LEU A 106 60.53 33.59 7.31
CA LEU A 106 60.17 32.18 7.50
C LEU A 106 59.34 31.98 8.77
N ARG A 107 59.73 32.57 9.90
CA ARG A 107 58.95 32.57 11.14
C ARG A 107 57.54 33.13 10.93
N ASP A 108 57.42 34.25 10.23
CA ASP A 108 56.13 34.92 10.06
C ASP A 108 55.20 34.11 9.13
N ARG A 109 55.74 33.45 8.09
CA ARG A 109 54.99 32.47 7.28
C ARG A 109 54.61 31.20 8.05
N LEU A 110 55.48 30.70 8.93
CA LEU A 110 55.19 29.53 9.77
C LEU A 110 54.04 29.82 10.75
N LYS A 111 53.99 31.03 11.31
CA LYS A 111 52.87 31.50 12.14
C LYS A 111 51.55 31.55 11.38
N GLU A 112 51.54 32.09 10.16
CA GLU A 112 50.34 32.20 9.33
C GLU A 112 49.78 30.82 8.91
N ASP A 113 50.68 29.89 8.55
CA ASP A 113 50.37 28.47 8.28
C ASP A 113 49.87 27.74 9.53
N ASN A 114 50.47 28.00 10.70
CA ASN A 114 50.02 27.45 11.98
C ASN A 114 48.65 27.97 12.41
N GLU A 115 48.33 29.26 12.19
CA GLU A 115 47.01 29.82 12.53
C GLU A 115 45.92 29.30 11.58
N SER A 116 46.21 29.24 10.28
CA SER A 116 45.31 28.64 9.28
C SER A 116 44.97 27.18 9.63
N ARG A 117 45.96 26.41 10.11
CA ARG A 117 45.74 25.02 10.58
C ARG A 117 44.92 24.92 11.86
N ARG A 118 45.06 25.87 12.80
CA ARG A 118 44.21 25.91 14.00
C ARG A 118 42.74 26.11 13.65
N GLN A 119 42.45 26.99 12.70
CA GLN A 119 41.08 27.21 12.26
C GLN A 119 40.47 25.94 11.63
N LEU A 120 41.21 25.25 10.75
CA LEU A 120 40.80 23.95 10.19
C LEU A 120 40.59 22.86 11.25
N ILE A 121 41.35 22.88 12.35
CA ILE A 121 41.15 21.97 13.50
C ILE A 121 39.81 22.25 14.19
N VAL A 122 39.47 23.52 14.43
CA VAL A 122 38.19 23.91 15.05
C VAL A 122 37.00 23.54 14.17
N GLU A 123 37.07 23.83 12.87
CA GLU A 123 36.01 23.48 11.91
C GLU A 123 35.80 21.95 11.85
N ARG A 124 36.89 21.16 11.77
CA ARG A 124 36.83 19.69 11.81
C ARG A 124 36.26 19.15 13.12
N ASP A 125 36.61 19.74 14.26
CA ASP A 125 36.14 19.26 15.56
C ASP A 125 34.65 19.60 15.76
N ALA A 126 34.15 20.71 15.19
CA ALA A 126 32.72 20.98 15.06
C ALA A 126 32.00 19.94 14.16
N TRP A 127 32.60 19.55 13.03
CA TRP A 127 32.08 18.45 12.19
C TRP A 127 31.99 17.13 12.95
N ARG A 128 32.98 16.78 13.78
CA ARG A 128 32.90 15.59 14.65
C ARG A 128 31.71 15.68 15.60
N SER A 129 31.57 16.78 16.33
CA SER A 129 30.43 16.99 17.23
C SER A 129 29.09 16.85 16.52
N MET A 130 28.97 17.38 15.28
CA MET A 130 27.79 17.18 14.44
C MET A 130 27.54 15.69 14.16
N THR A 131 28.55 14.93 13.70
CA THR A 131 28.37 13.49 13.41
C THR A 131 28.09 12.63 14.64
N THR A 132 28.68 12.96 15.81
CA THR A 132 28.34 12.31 17.08
C THR A 132 26.88 12.57 17.44
N LEU A 133 26.42 13.82 17.36
CA LEU A 133 25.04 14.19 17.64
C LEU A 133 24.07 13.49 16.67
N MET A 134 24.36 13.47 15.36
CA MET A 134 23.59 12.73 14.36
C MET A 134 23.53 11.22 14.65
N THR A 135 24.63 10.63 15.12
CA THR A 135 24.67 9.20 15.51
C THR A 135 23.79 8.94 16.73
N GLN A 136 23.82 9.82 17.73
CA GLN A 136 22.95 9.76 18.91
C GLN A 136 21.48 9.97 18.55
N THR A 137 21.16 10.95 17.70
CA THR A 137 19.79 11.16 17.19
C THR A 137 19.29 9.94 16.45
N ARG A 138 20.11 9.30 15.60
CA ARG A 138 19.73 8.05 14.91
C ARG A 138 19.44 6.91 15.89
N ALA A 139 20.26 6.73 16.93
CA ALA A 139 20.03 5.71 17.95
C ALA A 139 18.70 5.96 18.68
N HIS A 140 18.46 7.20 19.11
CA HIS A 140 17.24 7.59 19.81
C HIS A 140 15.98 7.45 18.94
N VAL A 141 16.03 7.82 17.65
CA VAL A 141 14.93 7.57 16.71
C VAL A 141 14.65 6.07 16.54
N HIS A 142 15.68 5.22 16.60
CA HIS A 142 15.48 3.77 16.54
C HIS A 142 14.79 3.22 17.79
N GLU A 143 15.20 3.66 18.99
CA GLU A 143 14.53 3.31 20.25
C GLU A 143 13.04 3.73 20.26
N LEU A 144 12.75 4.96 19.80
CA LEU A 144 11.37 5.46 19.70
C LEU A 144 10.53 4.66 18.69
N LEU A 145 11.13 4.21 17.59
CA LEU A 145 10.45 3.34 16.63
C LEU A 145 10.14 1.96 17.23
N GLU A 146 11.10 1.33 17.92
CA GLU A 146 10.83 0.05 18.61
C GLU A 146 9.76 0.19 19.70
N GLU A 147 9.74 1.30 20.45
CA GLU A 147 8.72 1.54 21.47
C GLU A 147 7.34 1.80 20.86
N ALA A 148 7.28 2.49 19.72
CA ALA A 148 6.06 2.64 18.94
C ALA A 148 5.57 1.29 18.37
N GLU A 149 6.46 0.44 17.86
CA GLU A 149 6.13 -0.91 17.38
C GLU A 149 5.61 -1.80 18.51
N ARG A 150 6.29 -1.85 19.66
CA ARG A 150 5.82 -2.57 20.87
C ARG A 150 4.46 -2.07 21.35
N SER A 151 4.22 -0.77 21.31
CA SER A 151 2.92 -0.17 21.66
C SER A 151 1.82 -0.56 20.68
N ARG A 152 2.13 -0.57 19.38
CA ARG A 152 1.23 -0.99 18.29
C ARG A 152 0.86 -2.46 18.39
N GLU A 153 1.81 -3.34 18.70
CA GLU A 153 1.56 -4.77 18.93
C GLU A 153 0.65 -5.01 20.15
N SER A 154 0.89 -4.29 21.26
CA SER A 154 0.02 -4.33 22.44
C SER A 154 -1.40 -3.88 22.15
N LEU A 155 -1.58 -2.77 21.42
CA LEU A 155 -2.89 -2.28 20.99
C LEU A 155 -3.58 -3.27 20.03
N SER A 156 -2.86 -3.85 19.06
CA SER A 156 -3.37 -4.90 18.18
C SER A 156 -3.88 -6.12 18.97
N ALA A 157 -3.15 -6.55 20.01
CA ALA A 157 -3.57 -7.64 20.87
C ALA A 157 -4.85 -7.31 21.67
N GLN A 158 -4.95 -6.09 22.22
CA GLN A 158 -6.15 -5.63 22.93
C GLN A 158 -7.37 -5.53 22.00
N VAL A 159 -7.19 -5.02 20.77
CA VAL A 159 -8.26 -4.92 19.77
C VAL A 159 -8.73 -6.31 19.31
N ARG A 160 -7.83 -7.28 19.17
CA ARG A 160 -8.22 -8.69 18.91
C ARG A 160 -9.07 -9.27 20.04
N ALA A 161 -8.63 -9.12 21.30
CA ALA A 161 -9.40 -9.59 22.45
C ALA A 161 -10.81 -8.96 22.54
N LEU A 162 -10.92 -7.66 22.26
CA LEU A 162 -12.22 -6.97 22.20
C LEU A 162 -13.10 -7.45 21.03
N ARG A 163 -12.51 -7.75 19.86
CA ARG A 163 -13.24 -8.32 18.71
C ARG A 163 -13.82 -9.69 19.05
N ASP A 164 -13.06 -10.54 19.73
CA ASP A 164 -13.51 -11.88 20.13
C ASP A 164 -14.68 -11.79 21.13
N GLN A 165 -14.61 -10.89 22.11
CA GLN A 165 -15.71 -10.60 23.04
C GLN A 165 -16.97 -10.07 22.34
N VAL A 166 -16.82 -9.25 21.30
CA VAL A 166 -17.95 -8.75 20.50
C VAL A 166 -18.60 -9.89 19.70
N LEU A 167 -17.80 -10.80 19.12
CA LEU A 167 -18.30 -11.95 18.38
C LEU A 167 -19.08 -12.92 19.29
N GLU A 168 -18.53 -13.24 20.47
CA GLU A 168 -19.20 -14.06 21.50
C GLU A 168 -20.52 -13.40 21.96
N SER A 169 -20.53 -12.08 22.12
CA SER A 169 -21.74 -11.30 22.41
C SER A 169 -22.77 -11.30 21.28
N GLN A 170 -22.34 -11.38 20.01
CA GLN A 170 -23.23 -11.47 18.85
C GLN A 170 -23.89 -12.85 18.77
N ILE A 171 -23.11 -13.92 18.85
CA ILE A 171 -23.62 -15.31 18.87
C ILE A 171 -24.63 -15.48 20.02
N SER A 172 -24.32 -14.96 21.20
CA SER A 172 -25.23 -14.98 22.37
C SER A 172 -26.56 -14.28 22.11
N ARG A 173 -26.58 -13.18 21.33
CA ARG A 173 -27.80 -12.47 20.94
C ARG A 173 -28.60 -13.24 19.88
N GLU A 174 -27.93 -13.82 18.88
CA GLU A 174 -28.59 -14.63 17.85
C GLU A 174 -29.28 -15.85 18.45
N HIS A 175 -28.63 -16.52 19.42
CA HIS A 175 -29.26 -17.61 20.18
C HIS A 175 -30.51 -17.12 20.94
N ALA A 176 -30.43 -15.99 21.66
CA ALA A 176 -31.57 -15.44 22.40
C ALA A 176 -32.73 -14.99 21.47
N GLU A 177 -32.42 -14.44 20.28
CA GLU A 177 -33.43 -14.14 19.25
C GLU A 177 -34.09 -15.41 18.70
N GLN A 178 -33.32 -16.47 18.49
CA GLN A 178 -33.83 -17.75 17.99
C GLN A 178 -34.72 -18.44 19.03
N GLU A 179 -34.33 -18.45 20.31
CA GLU A 179 -35.18 -18.93 21.41
C GLU A 179 -36.49 -18.15 21.48
N LYS A 180 -36.43 -16.81 21.35
CA LYS A 180 -37.63 -15.97 21.32
C LYS A 180 -38.57 -16.34 20.16
N ARG A 181 -38.04 -16.56 18.95
CA ARG A 181 -38.85 -16.98 17.79
C ARG A 181 -39.57 -18.31 18.05
N VAL A 182 -38.89 -19.28 18.65
CA VAL A 182 -39.49 -20.57 19.03
C VAL A 182 -40.63 -20.37 20.04
N VAL A 183 -40.47 -19.47 21.01
CA VAL A 183 -41.53 -19.12 21.96
C VAL A 183 -42.72 -18.44 21.25
N ASP A 184 -42.47 -17.46 20.38
CA ASP A 184 -43.51 -16.74 19.63
C ASP A 184 -44.31 -17.69 18.71
N ASP A 185 -43.64 -18.60 17.99
CA ASP A 185 -44.29 -19.64 17.16
C ASP A 185 -45.11 -20.62 18.01
N THR A 186 -44.60 -21.01 19.19
CA THR A 186 -45.32 -21.90 20.12
C THR A 186 -46.58 -21.23 20.67
N LEU A 187 -46.51 -19.94 21.02
CA LEU A 187 -47.66 -19.13 21.43
C LEU A 187 -48.70 -18.99 20.30
N LEU A 188 -48.24 -18.79 19.05
CA LEU A 188 -49.12 -18.72 17.89
C LEU A 188 -49.85 -20.05 17.65
N ALA A 189 -49.15 -21.19 17.74
CA ALA A 189 -49.73 -22.51 17.60
C ALA A 189 -50.75 -22.83 18.71
N LEU A 190 -50.46 -22.46 19.96
CA LEU A 190 -51.41 -22.58 21.08
C LEU A 190 -52.66 -21.71 20.86
N ARG A 191 -52.50 -20.47 20.37
CA ARG A 191 -53.61 -19.58 20.05
C ARG A 191 -54.49 -20.14 18.93
N GLN A 192 -53.89 -20.70 17.87
CA GLN A 192 -54.63 -21.35 16.78
C GLN A 192 -55.42 -22.58 17.29
N ARG A 193 -54.83 -23.40 18.17
CA ARG A 193 -55.53 -24.54 18.79
C ARG A 193 -56.72 -24.10 19.64
N LEU A 194 -56.58 -23.02 20.42
CA LEU A 194 -57.67 -22.42 21.20
C LEU A 194 -58.84 -21.95 20.32
N VAL A 195 -58.56 -21.26 19.21
CA VAL A 195 -59.58 -20.85 18.22
C VAL A 195 -60.24 -22.08 17.57
N GLY A 196 -59.46 -23.10 17.23
CA GLY A 196 -59.96 -24.38 16.72
C GLY A 196 -60.91 -25.08 17.71
N TRP A 197 -60.58 -25.08 19.00
CA TRP A 197 -61.46 -25.60 20.04
C TRP A 197 -62.74 -24.77 20.20
N SER A 198 -62.64 -23.44 20.23
CA SER A 198 -63.82 -22.55 20.30
C SER A 198 -64.80 -22.80 19.15
N SER A 199 -64.31 -22.82 17.91
CA SER A 199 -65.14 -23.12 16.73
C SER A 199 -65.67 -24.56 16.69
N THR A 200 -65.07 -25.48 17.44
CA THR A 200 -65.59 -26.85 17.61
C THR A 200 -66.71 -26.88 18.64
N VAL A 201 -66.58 -26.14 19.74
CA VAL A 201 -67.65 -25.95 20.74
C VAL A 201 -68.84 -25.22 20.12
N GLU A 202 -68.63 -24.15 19.36
CA GLU A 202 -69.70 -23.44 18.63
C GLU A 202 -70.43 -24.37 17.65
N ARG A 203 -69.70 -25.18 16.87
CA ARG A 203 -70.33 -26.18 15.97
C ARG A 203 -71.11 -27.24 16.74
N ALA A 204 -70.59 -27.73 17.88
CA ALA A 204 -71.30 -28.68 18.72
C ALA A 204 -72.58 -28.08 19.33
N LEU A 205 -72.53 -26.84 19.83
CA LEU A 205 -73.70 -26.10 20.30
C LEU A 205 -74.71 -25.84 19.17
N THR A 206 -74.23 -25.51 17.96
CA THR A 206 -75.09 -25.32 16.79
C THR A 206 -75.75 -26.62 16.36
N GLN A 207 -75.05 -27.75 16.41
CA GLN A 207 -75.63 -29.07 16.14
C GLN A 207 -76.60 -29.52 17.24
N LEU A 208 -76.33 -29.25 18.52
CA LEU A 208 -77.27 -29.51 19.60
C LEU A 208 -78.54 -28.65 19.49
N ASN A 209 -78.39 -27.37 19.14
CA ASN A 209 -79.53 -26.47 18.92
C ASN A 209 -80.31 -26.86 17.66
N LYS A 210 -79.62 -27.30 16.60
CA LYS A 210 -80.25 -27.87 15.41
C LYS A 210 -81.01 -29.15 15.76
N ALA A 211 -80.40 -30.10 16.48
CA ALA A 211 -81.06 -31.33 16.90
C ALA A 211 -82.26 -31.07 17.83
N ALA A 212 -82.16 -30.08 18.73
CA ALA A 212 -83.29 -29.63 19.55
C ALA A 212 -84.41 -29.01 18.69
N SER A 213 -84.06 -28.25 17.64
CA SER A 213 -85.04 -27.77 16.66
C SER A 213 -85.60 -28.90 15.79
N GLU A 214 -84.81 -29.91 15.46
CA GLU A 214 -85.23 -31.08 14.69
C GLU A 214 -86.22 -31.92 15.48
N ILE A 215 -85.99 -32.15 16.78
CA ILE A 215 -86.95 -32.78 17.71
C ILE A 215 -88.22 -31.92 17.86
N ALA A 216 -88.08 -30.59 17.94
CA ALA A 216 -89.24 -29.69 17.95
C ALA A 216 -90.03 -29.73 16.62
N THR A 217 -89.35 -29.96 15.49
CA THR A 217 -90.00 -30.17 14.19
C THR A 217 -90.49 -31.60 13.97
N GLU A 218 -89.92 -32.64 14.57
CA GLU A 218 -90.50 -34.00 14.57
C GLU A 218 -91.82 -34.02 15.34
N HIS A 219 -91.94 -33.21 16.39
CA HIS A 219 -93.22 -32.91 17.03
C HIS A 219 -94.19 -32.05 16.19
N ALA A 220 -93.73 -31.45 15.08
CA ALA A 220 -94.55 -30.65 14.16
C ALA A 220 -94.73 -31.28 12.76
N HIS A 221 -93.95 -32.31 12.41
CA HIS A 221 -93.92 -32.99 11.12
C HIS A 221 -94.06 -34.51 11.32
N VAL A 222 -95.28 -34.84 11.74
CA VAL A 222 -95.96 -36.09 11.37
C VAL A 222 -96.24 -36.16 9.85
N GLU A 223 -95.87 -35.13 9.07
CA GLU A 223 -96.17 -35.01 7.64
C GLU A 223 -94.92 -34.74 6.76
N SER A 224 -94.59 -35.71 5.88
CA SER A 224 -93.67 -35.63 4.70
C SER A 224 -92.17 -35.33 4.94
N GLY A 225 -91.17 -35.96 4.31
CA GLY A 225 -91.12 -36.83 3.14
C GLY A 225 -89.88 -36.53 2.25
N ALA A 226 -88.91 -37.46 2.20
CA ALA A 226 -87.95 -37.76 1.11
C ALA A 226 -86.64 -36.95 0.82
N GLU A 227 -85.51 -37.69 0.88
CA GLU A 227 -84.40 -37.88 -0.11
C GLU A 227 -83.34 -36.79 -0.51
N THR A 228 -82.07 -37.04 -0.09
CA THR A 228 -80.74 -37.18 -0.80
C THR A 228 -80.47 -36.71 -2.27
N PRO A 229 -79.20 -36.68 -2.82
CA PRO A 229 -77.83 -36.39 -2.27
C PRO A 229 -76.77 -35.70 -3.24
N ALA A 230 -75.57 -35.34 -2.70
CA ALA A 230 -74.15 -35.46 -3.20
C ALA A 230 -73.56 -35.05 -4.61
N ALA A 231 -72.21 -34.86 -4.63
CA ALA A 231 -71.17 -34.83 -5.72
C ALA A 231 -70.46 -33.45 -5.96
N ASP A 232 -69.12 -33.22 -5.89
CA ASP A 232 -67.87 -33.79 -6.52
C ASP A 232 -67.45 -33.06 -7.83
N VAL A 233 -66.17 -32.78 -8.21
CA VAL A 233 -64.81 -32.98 -7.61
C VAL A 233 -63.73 -32.01 -8.24
N LEU A 234 -62.46 -32.01 -7.79
CA LEU A 234 -61.29 -31.21 -8.27
C LEU A 234 -60.43 -31.87 -9.39
N ALA A 235 -59.61 -31.10 -10.15
CA ALA A 235 -58.13 -31.28 -10.27
C ALA A 235 -57.42 -30.47 -11.40
N ASN A 236 -56.11 -30.22 -11.20
CA ASN A 236 -55.18 -29.41 -12.02
C ASN A 236 -54.26 -30.24 -12.96
N SER A 237 -53.52 -29.56 -13.84
CA SER A 237 -52.21 -30.05 -14.33
C SER A 237 -51.16 -28.93 -14.50
N HIS A 238 -49.88 -29.31 -14.51
CA HIS A 238 -48.70 -28.45 -14.72
C HIS A 238 -47.82 -29.07 -15.82
N THR A 239 -47.00 -28.27 -16.49
CA THR A 239 -45.89 -28.75 -17.34
C THR A 239 -44.60 -27.99 -17.08
N SER A 240 -43.47 -28.66 -17.32
CA SER A 240 -42.10 -28.22 -17.05
C SER A 240 -41.31 -28.10 -18.36
N THR A 241 -40.26 -27.29 -18.39
CA THR A 241 -39.38 -27.09 -19.55
C THR A 241 -37.92 -27.39 -19.24
N THR A 242 -37.22 -27.96 -20.22
CA THR A 242 -35.87 -28.57 -20.10
C THR A 242 -34.72 -27.61 -20.43
N LYS A 243 -33.52 -27.95 -19.95
CA LYS A 243 -32.25 -27.24 -20.20
C LYS A 243 -31.58 -27.71 -21.50
N ASP A 244 -30.91 -26.78 -22.18
CA ASP A 244 -29.93 -27.05 -23.24
C ASP A 244 -28.49 -26.73 -22.76
N ALA A 245 -27.46 -27.25 -23.43
CA ALA A 245 -26.13 -27.47 -22.86
C ALA A 245 -24.95 -26.81 -23.59
N GLY A 246 -23.99 -26.30 -22.80
CA GLY A 246 -22.54 -26.42 -23.11
C GLY A 246 -21.79 -25.17 -23.57
N ARG A 247 -22.43 -24.18 -24.20
CA ARG A 247 -21.79 -22.91 -24.60
C ARG A 247 -22.60 -21.71 -24.13
N LYS A 248 -21.90 -20.65 -23.73
CA LYS A 248 -22.52 -19.37 -23.37
C LYS A 248 -22.16 -18.34 -24.43
N ARG A 249 -23.18 -17.65 -24.93
CA ARG A 249 -22.99 -16.42 -25.71
C ARG A 249 -22.45 -15.35 -24.77
N VAL A 250 -21.29 -14.81 -25.12
CA VAL A 250 -20.60 -13.75 -24.38
C VAL A 250 -20.63 -12.50 -25.22
N ARG A 251 -21.03 -11.38 -24.61
CA ARG A 251 -20.85 -10.06 -25.21
C ARG A 251 -19.63 -9.41 -24.58
N ARG A 252 -18.76 -8.83 -25.41
CA ARG A 252 -17.67 -7.96 -24.98
C ARG A 252 -17.94 -6.54 -25.45
N THR A 253 -17.77 -5.60 -24.54
CA THR A 253 -17.96 -4.17 -24.73
C THR A 253 -16.58 -3.51 -24.61
N TYR A 254 -16.19 -2.76 -25.63
CA TYR A 254 -14.96 -1.94 -25.66
C TYR A 254 -15.31 -0.54 -25.20
N LEU A 255 -14.53 0.00 -24.27
CA LEU A 255 -14.77 1.28 -23.63
C LEU A 255 -13.53 2.17 -23.65
N GLN A 256 -13.72 3.48 -23.82
CA GLN A 256 -12.63 4.44 -23.91
C GLN A 256 -12.88 5.77 -23.18
N LEU A 257 -11.78 6.45 -22.88
CA LEU A 257 -11.67 7.86 -22.53
C LEU A 257 -10.73 8.51 -23.54
N THR A 258 -11.21 9.53 -24.25
CA THR A 258 -10.48 10.31 -25.25
C THR A 258 -9.90 11.62 -24.68
N SER A 259 -10.32 12.01 -23.47
CA SER A 259 -9.68 13.10 -22.73
C SER A 259 -9.75 12.87 -21.22
N ARG A 260 -8.81 13.51 -20.49
CA ARG A 260 -8.73 13.44 -19.03
C ARG A 260 -10.00 13.95 -18.34
N ASP A 261 -10.65 14.96 -18.93
CA ASP A 261 -11.82 15.63 -18.35
C ASP A 261 -13.11 14.80 -18.44
N GLN A 262 -13.14 13.74 -19.26
CA GLN A 262 -14.24 12.78 -19.29
C GLN A 262 -14.30 11.94 -17.99
N PHE A 263 -13.16 11.74 -17.31
CA PHE A 263 -13.10 10.87 -16.14
C PHE A 263 -13.82 11.48 -14.93
N ARG A 264 -14.74 10.71 -14.34
CA ARG A 264 -15.53 11.09 -13.17
C ARG A 264 -15.05 10.31 -11.95
N PRO A 265 -14.41 10.94 -10.95
CA PRO A 265 -13.79 10.22 -9.84
C PRO A 265 -14.78 9.43 -8.97
N GLY A 266 -14.23 8.56 -8.13
CA GLY A 266 -15.01 7.71 -7.23
C GLY A 266 -15.70 8.48 -6.11
N ARG A 267 -16.65 7.83 -5.41
CA ARG A 267 -16.79 8.14 -3.98
C ARG A 267 -15.55 7.61 -3.29
N ARG A 268 -14.95 8.41 -2.39
CA ARG A 268 -13.77 8.02 -1.59
C ARG A 268 -13.97 6.64 -0.98
N ALA A 269 -12.98 5.76 -1.13
CA ALA A 269 -13.03 4.41 -0.59
C ALA A 269 -13.27 4.42 0.93
N ARG A 270 -14.04 3.45 1.43
CA ARG A 270 -14.36 3.30 2.86
C ARG A 270 -13.25 2.61 3.66
N ARG A 271 -12.22 2.10 2.99
CA ARG A 271 -11.03 1.47 3.57
C ARG A 271 -9.79 2.22 3.12
N GLN A 272 -8.74 2.18 3.93
CA GLN A 272 -7.40 2.56 3.51
C GLN A 272 -6.87 1.51 2.53
N ALA A 273 -6.25 1.96 1.45
CA ALA A 273 -5.62 1.12 0.44
C ALA A 273 -4.37 1.80 -0.10
N LEU A 274 -3.36 1.01 -0.40
CA LEU A 274 -2.09 1.41 -0.98
C LEU A 274 -2.09 1.03 -2.46
N TRP A 275 -1.63 1.95 -3.31
CA TRP A 275 -1.38 1.71 -4.73
C TRP A 275 0.12 1.47 -4.90
N LEU A 276 0.50 0.31 -5.45
CA LEU A 276 1.89 -0.13 -5.49
C LEU A 276 2.29 -0.58 -6.90
N LEU A 277 3.20 0.17 -7.52
CA LEU A 277 3.91 -0.25 -8.72
C LEU A 277 4.77 -1.48 -8.42
N MET A 278 4.69 -2.49 -9.29
CA MET A 278 5.61 -3.62 -9.34
C MET A 278 6.58 -3.38 -10.50
N PRO A 279 7.82 -2.90 -10.25
CA PRO A 279 8.73 -2.48 -11.32
C PRO A 279 9.40 -3.65 -12.06
N ALA A 280 9.41 -4.83 -11.47
CA ALA A 280 9.92 -6.08 -12.06
C ALA A 280 9.27 -7.28 -11.35
N PRO A 281 7.95 -7.52 -11.52
CA PRO A 281 7.26 -8.63 -10.90
C PRO A 281 7.84 -9.95 -11.41
N SER A 282 8.05 -10.91 -10.51
CA SER A 282 8.33 -12.29 -10.93
C SER A 282 7.09 -12.91 -11.60
N VAL A 283 7.32 -13.94 -12.42
CA VAL A 283 6.25 -14.75 -13.01
C VAL A 283 5.35 -15.35 -11.93
N GLU A 284 5.90 -15.73 -10.79
CA GLU A 284 5.16 -16.30 -9.65
C GLU A 284 4.24 -15.26 -9.01
N GLU A 285 4.74 -14.06 -8.68
CA GLU A 285 3.93 -12.98 -8.11
C GLU A 285 2.81 -12.54 -9.06
N TRP A 286 3.11 -12.41 -10.36
CA TRP A 286 2.11 -12.07 -11.36
C TRP A 286 1.03 -13.15 -11.46
N ARG A 287 1.42 -14.43 -11.56
CA ARG A 287 0.46 -15.56 -11.62
C ARG A 287 -0.36 -15.63 -10.34
N HIS A 288 0.21 -15.35 -9.18
CA HIS A 288 -0.51 -15.30 -7.92
C HIS A 288 -1.58 -14.20 -7.91
N LEU A 289 -1.25 -12.97 -8.30
CA LEU A 289 -2.22 -11.87 -8.39
C LEU A 289 -3.33 -12.17 -9.42
N TYR A 290 -2.95 -12.61 -10.61
CA TYR A 290 -3.89 -12.99 -11.68
C TYR A 290 -4.84 -14.12 -11.23
N ALA A 291 -4.33 -15.16 -10.57
CA ALA A 291 -5.16 -16.25 -10.05
C ALA A 291 -6.06 -15.82 -8.88
N THR A 292 -5.53 -15.06 -7.92
CA THR A 292 -6.25 -14.66 -6.70
C THR A 292 -7.35 -13.62 -6.99
N VAL A 293 -7.06 -12.61 -7.82
CA VAL A 293 -8.04 -11.59 -8.22
C VAL A 293 -9.00 -12.13 -9.29
N GLY A 294 -8.50 -12.96 -10.20
CA GLY A 294 -9.30 -13.62 -11.24
C GLY A 294 -10.13 -14.80 -10.78
N ALA A 295 -9.98 -15.29 -9.53
CA ALA A 295 -10.57 -16.55 -9.05
C ALA A 295 -12.10 -16.66 -9.19
N GLU A 296 -12.83 -15.55 -8.98
CA GLU A 296 -14.30 -15.51 -9.11
C GLU A 296 -14.76 -15.39 -10.58
N TRP A 297 -13.83 -15.07 -11.50
CA TRP A 297 -14.10 -14.70 -12.88
C TRP A 297 -13.48 -15.72 -13.85
N LYS A 298 -13.75 -15.57 -15.15
CA LYS A 298 -13.30 -16.53 -16.19
C LYS A 298 -11.91 -16.19 -16.76
N TRP A 299 -10.99 -15.74 -15.89
CA TRP A 299 -9.62 -15.34 -16.25
C TRP A 299 -8.73 -16.55 -16.50
N TYR A 300 -8.74 -17.09 -17.72
CA TYR A 300 -7.96 -18.29 -18.09
C TYR A 300 -7.03 -18.11 -19.29
N ASP A 301 -7.08 -16.97 -19.98
CA ASP A 301 -6.41 -16.80 -21.28
C ASP A 301 -4.87 -16.74 -21.17
N ARG A 302 -4.33 -16.30 -20.02
CA ARG A 302 -2.88 -16.33 -19.73
C ARG A 302 -2.41 -17.62 -19.06
N ASN A 303 -3.31 -18.52 -18.63
CA ASN A 303 -2.92 -19.80 -18.04
C ASN A 303 -2.19 -20.70 -19.05
N ALA A 304 -2.50 -20.59 -20.35
CA ALA A 304 -1.84 -21.33 -21.41
C ALA A 304 -0.46 -20.76 -21.82
N TRP A 305 -0.03 -19.62 -21.27
CA TRP A 305 1.28 -19.05 -21.57
C TRP A 305 2.37 -19.77 -20.78
N SER A 306 3.51 -20.04 -21.42
CA SER A 306 4.70 -20.53 -20.73
C SER A 306 5.35 -19.42 -19.90
N ASP A 307 6.07 -19.80 -18.85
CA ASP A 307 6.74 -18.84 -17.96
C ASP A 307 7.76 -17.97 -18.69
N ARG A 308 8.43 -18.50 -19.72
CA ARG A 308 9.28 -17.70 -20.62
C ARG A 308 8.50 -16.59 -21.31
N LYS A 309 7.33 -16.90 -21.91
CA LYS A 309 6.51 -15.91 -22.62
C LYS A 309 5.96 -14.85 -21.66
N LEU A 310 5.59 -15.26 -20.43
CA LEU A 310 5.14 -14.33 -19.41
C LEU A 310 6.29 -13.44 -18.91
N ALA A 311 7.47 -14.00 -18.64
CA ALA A 311 8.66 -13.22 -18.31
C ALA A 311 9.05 -12.22 -19.41
N GLU A 312 8.93 -12.60 -20.69
CA GLU A 312 9.14 -11.71 -21.84
C GLU A 312 8.15 -10.53 -21.84
N ARG A 313 6.88 -10.75 -21.49
CA ARG A 313 5.88 -9.67 -21.32
C ARG A 313 6.19 -8.77 -20.13
N LEU A 314 6.56 -9.35 -18.98
CA LEU A 314 6.88 -8.60 -17.76
C LEU A 314 8.21 -7.82 -17.84
N ALA A 315 9.05 -8.13 -18.83
CA ALA A 315 10.24 -7.38 -19.18
C ALA A 315 9.99 -6.28 -20.23
N ASP A 316 8.80 -6.20 -20.83
CA ASP A 316 8.46 -5.12 -21.76
C ASP A 316 8.22 -3.82 -20.98
N LYS A 317 9.00 -2.79 -21.31
CA LYS A 317 8.92 -1.44 -20.74
C LYS A 317 7.56 -0.76 -20.94
N ASN A 318 6.74 -1.25 -21.88
CA ASN A 318 5.40 -0.75 -22.17
C ASN A 318 4.33 -1.40 -21.28
N VAL A 319 4.68 -2.46 -20.54
CA VAL A 319 3.77 -3.18 -19.63
C VAL A 319 4.05 -2.74 -18.20
N HIS A 320 3.02 -2.23 -17.52
CA HIS A 320 3.12 -1.75 -16.14
C HIS A 320 2.15 -2.52 -15.24
N VAL A 321 2.68 -3.19 -14.24
CA VAL A 321 1.90 -4.00 -13.30
C VAL A 321 1.80 -3.28 -11.96
N PHE A 322 0.59 -3.18 -11.44
CA PHE A 322 0.29 -2.59 -10.15
C PHE A 322 -0.54 -3.55 -9.32
N ARG A 323 -0.34 -3.51 -8.00
CA ARG A 323 -1.24 -4.14 -7.04
C ARG A 323 -1.83 -3.11 -6.10
N ALA A 324 -2.94 -3.48 -5.49
CA ALA A 324 -3.48 -2.78 -4.33
C ALA A 324 -3.48 -3.68 -3.10
N ASP A 325 -3.02 -3.12 -1.99
CA ASP A 325 -3.01 -3.74 -0.67
C ASP A 325 -3.98 -2.92 0.21
N ALA A 326 -4.90 -3.53 0.97
CA ALA A 326 -5.95 -2.77 1.68
C ALA A 326 -6.35 -3.32 3.05
N ALA A 327 -6.75 -2.40 3.94
CA ALA A 327 -7.24 -2.67 5.30
C ALA A 327 -8.69 -3.18 5.28
N LEU A 328 -8.92 -4.42 4.82
CA LEU A 328 -10.26 -4.94 4.56
C LEU A 328 -11.08 -5.21 5.82
N ASN A 329 -10.43 -5.70 6.88
CA ASN A 329 -11.06 -5.99 8.17
C ASN A 329 -11.36 -4.72 9.01
N GLY A 330 -10.96 -3.53 8.52
CA GLY A 330 -11.19 -2.24 9.17
C GLY A 330 -10.16 -1.83 10.21
N LEU A 331 -9.11 -2.61 10.43
CA LEU A 331 -7.93 -2.24 11.21
C LEU A 331 -6.87 -1.71 10.24
N SER A 332 -6.29 -0.54 10.52
CA SER A 332 -5.27 0.10 9.65
C SER A 332 -4.03 -0.75 9.42
N ASP A 333 -3.74 -1.64 10.36
CA ASP A 333 -2.50 -2.38 10.49
C ASP A 333 -2.56 -3.76 9.81
N ASP A 334 -3.77 -4.30 9.62
CA ASP A 334 -4.00 -5.57 8.92
C ASP A 334 -4.30 -5.28 7.45
N ILE A 335 -3.25 -4.88 6.72
CA ILE A 335 -3.33 -4.66 5.27
C ILE A 335 -3.23 -6.02 4.56
N GLU A 336 -4.33 -6.46 3.94
CA GLU A 336 -4.35 -7.63 3.08
C GLU A 336 -3.66 -7.28 1.75
N SER A 337 -2.61 -8.03 1.41
CA SER A 337 -1.75 -7.79 0.24
C SER A 337 -2.35 -8.40 -1.03
N GLY A 338 -2.22 -7.72 -2.18
CA GLY A 338 -2.65 -8.24 -3.47
C GLY A 338 -4.17 -8.34 -3.65
N VAL A 339 -4.94 -7.55 -2.91
CA VAL A 339 -6.41 -7.52 -2.99
C VAL A 339 -6.94 -6.84 -4.25
N GLY A 340 -6.09 -6.09 -4.94
CA GLY A 340 -6.36 -5.58 -6.29
C GLY A 340 -5.18 -5.79 -7.21
N PHE A 341 -5.48 -5.90 -8.50
CA PHE A 341 -4.50 -6.12 -9.56
C PHE A 341 -4.89 -5.29 -10.78
N VAL A 342 -3.90 -4.58 -11.33
CA VAL A 342 -4.03 -3.80 -12.56
C VAL A 342 -2.81 -4.05 -13.44
N GLU A 343 -3.05 -4.31 -14.72
CA GLU A 343 -2.02 -4.36 -15.76
C GLU A 343 -2.35 -3.33 -16.83
N LEU A 344 -1.39 -2.43 -17.11
CA LEU A 344 -1.48 -1.44 -18.18
C LEU A 344 -0.54 -1.83 -19.32
N GLU A 345 -0.94 -1.58 -20.57
CA GLU A 345 -0.11 -1.76 -21.76
C GLU A 345 -0.14 -0.51 -22.64
N MET A 346 1.03 0.09 -22.88
CA MET A 346 1.19 1.22 -23.79
C MET A 346 1.28 0.73 -25.24
N HIS A 347 0.42 1.26 -26.09
CA HIS A 347 0.36 0.93 -27.52
C HIS A 347 1.10 1.98 -28.37
N ALA A 348 1.53 1.57 -29.57
CA ALA A 348 2.33 2.41 -30.46
C ALA A 348 1.57 3.62 -31.05
N ASP A 349 0.23 3.65 -30.94
CA ASP A 349 -0.63 4.78 -31.29
C ASP A 349 -0.73 5.83 -30.16
N GLY A 350 -0.03 5.62 -29.05
CA GLY A 350 -0.08 6.44 -27.85
C GLY A 350 -1.27 6.13 -26.94
N SER A 351 -2.13 5.16 -27.28
CA SER A 351 -3.18 4.72 -26.38
C SER A 351 -2.63 3.79 -25.28
N VAL A 352 -3.32 3.76 -24.13
CA VAL A 352 -2.99 2.86 -23.02
C VAL A 352 -4.20 1.98 -22.75
N GLU A 353 -4.00 0.67 -22.78
CA GLU A 353 -5.00 -0.32 -22.44
C GLU A 353 -4.90 -0.70 -20.95
N ILE A 354 -6.02 -0.72 -20.24
CA ILE A 354 -6.14 -1.40 -18.95
C ILE A 354 -6.47 -2.86 -19.24
N VAL A 355 -5.44 -3.69 -19.38
CA VAL A 355 -5.52 -5.09 -19.85
C VAL A 355 -6.15 -6.00 -18.80
N TYR A 356 -5.74 -5.83 -17.55
CA TYR A 356 -6.37 -6.48 -16.40
C TYR A 356 -6.73 -5.45 -15.36
N PHE A 357 -7.91 -5.63 -14.76
CA PHE A 357 -8.43 -4.80 -13.69
C PHE A 357 -9.33 -5.64 -12.80
N GLY A 358 -9.03 -5.74 -11.51
CA GLY A 358 -9.88 -6.50 -10.61
C GLY A 358 -9.60 -6.28 -9.13
N LEU A 359 -10.54 -6.77 -8.33
CA LEU A 359 -10.47 -6.86 -6.88
C LEU A 359 -10.92 -8.24 -6.41
N THR A 360 -10.23 -8.77 -5.41
CA THR A 360 -10.66 -9.98 -4.68
C THR A 360 -12.07 -9.80 -4.11
N ARG A 361 -12.78 -10.91 -3.87
CA ARG A 361 -14.12 -10.88 -3.25
C ARG A 361 -14.12 -10.14 -1.91
N SER A 362 -13.06 -10.27 -1.12
CA SER A 362 -12.88 -9.60 0.18
C SER A 362 -12.86 -8.07 0.05
N ALA A 363 -12.36 -7.51 -1.07
CA ALA A 363 -12.24 -6.07 -1.30
C ALA A 363 -13.46 -5.38 -1.95
N GLN A 364 -14.44 -6.16 -2.43
CA GLN A 364 -15.62 -5.62 -3.10
C GLN A 364 -16.60 -4.96 -2.10
N GLY A 365 -17.46 -4.06 -2.59
CA GLY A 365 -18.46 -3.35 -1.77
C GLY A 365 -17.94 -2.17 -0.93
N TYR A 366 -16.63 -2.03 -0.72
CA TYR A 366 -16.04 -0.94 0.08
C TYR A 366 -15.74 0.37 -0.70
N GLY A 367 -16.11 0.43 -1.98
CA GLY A 367 -15.78 1.54 -2.89
C GLY A 367 -14.36 1.47 -3.48
N LEU A 368 -13.59 0.43 -3.15
CA LEU A 368 -12.23 0.23 -3.66
C LEU A 368 -12.19 0.12 -5.20
N GLY A 369 -13.22 -0.42 -5.85
CA GLY A 369 -13.24 -0.54 -7.32
C GLY A 369 -13.32 0.80 -8.06
N ALA A 370 -13.88 1.84 -7.44
CA ALA A 370 -13.87 3.19 -8.01
C ALA A 370 -12.51 3.86 -7.78
N TRP A 371 -11.93 3.69 -6.59
CA TRP A 371 -10.59 4.20 -6.23
C TRP A 371 -9.47 3.54 -7.05
N LEU A 372 -9.53 2.23 -7.29
CA LEU A 372 -8.53 1.48 -8.06
C LEU A 372 -8.54 1.94 -9.53
N LEU A 373 -9.74 2.15 -10.09
CA LEU A 373 -9.90 2.64 -11.47
C LEU A 373 -9.42 4.09 -11.61
N GLU A 374 -9.66 4.92 -10.59
CA GLU A 374 -9.16 6.30 -10.52
C GLU A 374 -7.62 6.34 -10.53
N ARG A 375 -6.95 5.51 -9.71
CA ARG A 375 -5.48 5.39 -9.74
C ARG A 375 -4.98 4.86 -11.08
N ALA A 376 -5.59 3.81 -11.62
CA ALA A 376 -5.22 3.25 -12.92
C ALA A 376 -5.32 4.28 -14.06
N VAL A 377 -6.41 5.06 -14.11
CA VAL A 377 -6.60 6.11 -15.13
C VAL A 377 -5.63 7.28 -14.93
N GLU A 378 -5.33 7.68 -13.68
CA GLU A 378 -4.30 8.69 -13.40
C GLU A 378 -2.91 8.25 -13.90
N GLU A 379 -2.53 6.99 -13.69
CA GLU A 379 -1.27 6.42 -14.19
C GLU A 379 -1.25 6.36 -15.72
N CYS A 380 -2.35 5.96 -16.37
CA CYS A 380 -2.44 5.97 -17.84
C CYS A 380 -2.17 7.39 -18.41
N TRP A 381 -2.78 8.43 -17.84
CA TRP A 381 -2.49 9.81 -18.26
C TRP A 381 -1.08 10.28 -17.85
N GLY A 382 -0.54 9.77 -16.74
CA GLY A 382 0.85 10.00 -16.31
C GLY A 382 1.89 9.41 -17.27
N LEU A 383 1.59 8.27 -17.91
CA LEU A 383 2.36 7.66 -19.00
C LEU A 383 2.23 8.41 -20.34
N GLY A 384 1.40 9.47 -20.40
CA GLY A 384 1.22 10.29 -21.59
C GLY A 384 0.20 9.76 -22.59
N ALA A 385 -0.79 8.97 -22.13
CA ALA A 385 -1.84 8.44 -23.00
C ALA A 385 -2.54 9.52 -23.86
N THR A 386 -2.74 9.22 -25.14
CA THR A 386 -3.66 9.96 -26.03
C THR A 386 -5.11 9.49 -25.86
N ARG A 387 -5.28 8.23 -25.47
CA ARG A 387 -6.55 7.55 -25.19
C ARG A 387 -6.32 6.50 -24.11
N VAL A 388 -7.23 6.40 -23.14
CA VAL A 388 -7.26 5.28 -22.18
C VAL A 388 -8.42 4.37 -22.57
N TRP A 389 -8.19 3.07 -22.73
CA TRP A 389 -9.24 2.14 -23.13
C TRP A 389 -9.15 0.81 -22.40
N LEU A 390 -10.24 0.05 -22.44
CA LEU A 390 -10.34 -1.30 -21.88
C LEU A 390 -11.45 -2.06 -22.58
N HIS A 391 -11.54 -3.36 -22.31
CA HIS A 391 -12.69 -4.15 -22.67
C HIS A 391 -13.17 -4.99 -21.48
N THR A 392 -14.48 -5.22 -21.41
CA THR A 392 -15.11 -6.10 -20.41
C THR A 392 -16.17 -6.94 -21.08
N CYS A 393 -16.51 -8.09 -20.51
CA CYS A 393 -17.47 -9.02 -21.07
C CYS A 393 -18.48 -9.54 -20.05
N THR A 394 -19.53 -10.20 -20.53
CA THR A 394 -20.60 -10.78 -19.69
C THR A 394 -20.16 -11.98 -18.83
N LEU A 395 -18.87 -12.33 -18.83
CA LEU A 395 -18.25 -13.29 -17.88
C LEU A 395 -17.49 -12.60 -16.73
N ASP A 396 -17.29 -11.28 -16.80
CA ASP A 396 -16.67 -10.50 -15.74
C ASP A 396 -17.69 -10.17 -14.63
N SER A 397 -17.25 -9.38 -13.64
CA SER A 397 -18.12 -8.89 -12.58
C SER A 397 -19.33 -8.14 -13.13
N PRO A 398 -20.56 -8.40 -12.63
CA PRO A 398 -21.73 -7.59 -13.00
C PRO A 398 -21.61 -6.12 -12.56
N GLN A 399 -20.62 -5.78 -11.73
CA GLN A 399 -20.29 -4.41 -11.34
C GLN A 399 -19.31 -3.72 -12.31
N ALA A 400 -18.63 -4.44 -13.21
CA ALA A 400 -17.56 -3.91 -14.05
C ALA A 400 -18.06 -2.83 -15.02
N LEU A 401 -18.94 -3.19 -15.97
CA LEU A 401 -19.51 -2.25 -16.94
C LEU A 401 -20.22 -1.05 -16.26
N PRO A 402 -21.08 -1.23 -15.23
CA PRO A 402 -21.65 -0.09 -14.49
C PRO A 402 -20.61 0.81 -13.83
N ASN A 403 -19.49 0.27 -13.33
CA ASN A 403 -18.42 1.08 -12.74
C ASN A 403 -17.73 1.93 -13.81
N TYR A 404 -17.34 1.35 -14.95
CA TYR A 404 -16.68 2.08 -16.04
C TYR A 404 -17.56 3.23 -16.57
N LEU A 405 -18.82 2.95 -16.90
CA LEU A 405 -19.78 3.96 -17.36
C LEU A 405 -20.00 5.07 -16.30
N ALA A 406 -20.06 4.72 -15.02
CA ALA A 406 -20.19 5.69 -13.94
C ALA A 406 -18.93 6.57 -13.75
N ARG A 407 -17.76 6.14 -14.24
CA ARG A 407 -16.53 6.95 -14.31
C ARG A 407 -16.32 7.68 -15.64
N GLY A 408 -17.31 7.68 -16.52
CA GLY A 408 -17.29 8.46 -17.75
C GLY A 408 -16.63 7.78 -18.96
N PHE A 409 -16.30 6.49 -18.85
CA PHE A 409 -15.93 5.71 -20.03
C PHE A 409 -17.11 5.61 -21.00
N GLU A 410 -16.85 5.81 -22.29
CA GLU A 410 -17.84 5.71 -23.36
C GLU A 410 -17.67 4.39 -24.13
N VAL A 411 -18.77 3.78 -24.59
CA VAL A 411 -18.72 2.54 -25.39
C VAL A 411 -18.30 2.88 -26.82
N GLU A 412 -17.17 2.31 -27.26
CA GLU A 412 -16.67 2.42 -28.63
C GLU A 412 -17.32 1.37 -29.54
N ARG A 413 -17.38 0.12 -29.08
CA ARG A 413 -17.84 -1.04 -29.88
C ARG A 413 -18.32 -2.18 -28.98
N GLU A 414 -19.23 -3.00 -29.48
CA GLU A 414 -19.57 -4.30 -28.89
C GLU A 414 -19.31 -5.44 -29.88
N GLU A 415 -19.05 -6.65 -29.37
CA GLU A 415 -18.99 -7.90 -30.14
C GLU A 415 -19.63 -9.06 -29.35
N GLU A 416 -20.20 -10.03 -30.06
CA GLU A 416 -20.68 -11.29 -29.48
C GLU A 416 -19.82 -12.46 -29.96
N TYR A 417 -19.45 -13.36 -29.05
CA TYR A 417 -18.76 -14.61 -29.35
C TYR A 417 -19.22 -15.74 -28.42
N ASP A 418 -19.06 -16.99 -28.85
CA ASP A 418 -19.34 -18.15 -27.99
C ASP A 418 -18.13 -18.51 -27.13
N ALA A 419 -18.34 -18.66 -25.83
CA ALA A 419 -17.32 -19.13 -24.89
C ALA A 419 -17.71 -20.49 -24.26
N PRO A 420 -16.73 -21.28 -23.79
CA PRO A 420 -16.96 -22.40 -22.88
C PRO A 420 -17.72 -21.94 -21.61
N ALA A 421 -18.61 -22.79 -21.10
CA ALA A 421 -19.55 -22.43 -20.03
C ALA A 421 -18.93 -22.17 -18.62
#